data_AF-A0A964XJ66-F1
#
_entry.id   AF-A0A964XJ66-F1
#
_cell.length_a   1.000
_cell.length_b   1.000
_cell.length_c   1.000
_cell.angle_alpha   90.00
_cell.angle_beta   90.00
_cell.angle_gamma   90.00
#
_symmetry.space_group_name_H-M   'P 1'
#
loop_
_entity.id
_entity.type
_entity.pdbx_description
1 polymer ?
#
loop_
_entity_poly.entity_id
_entity_poly.type
_entity_poly.pdbx_seq_one_letter_code
_entity_poly.pdbx_strand_id
1 'polypeptide(L)' 'MFTTTLTNRTSEERVALRDLPALRRSFIVAGLLILGGLAGAVWVSPWFLLVPLAVSGGLLVSGVSGVCPMALIMERTVRR' A
#
# COMPACT_ATOMS: atom_id res chain seq x y z
N MET A 1 -0.40 32.14 -26.84
CA MET A 1 -1.70 31.46 -26.96
C MET A 1 -1.51 30.05 -26.42
N PHE A 2 -2.31 29.60 -25.45
CA PHE A 2 -2.03 28.54 -24.43
C PHE A 2 -1.38 29.01 -23.12
N THR A 3 -1.78 30.20 -22.70
CA THR A 3 -2.09 30.47 -21.29
C THR A 3 -3.42 29.75 -20.99
N THR A 4 -3.40 28.64 -20.22
CA THR A 4 -4.53 27.98 -19.47
C THR A 4 -4.30 26.47 -19.24
N THR A 5 -3.24 26.07 -18.51
CA THR A 5 -3.26 24.75 -17.82
C THR A 5 -2.51 24.75 -16.48
N LEU A 6 -2.32 25.91 -15.86
CA LEU A 6 -1.94 26.03 -14.45
C LEU A 6 -3.19 26.03 -13.55
N THR A 7 -4.07 25.06 -13.77
CA THR A 7 -5.21 24.74 -12.90
C THR A 7 -5.33 23.23 -12.67
N ASN A 8 -4.20 22.52 -12.60
CA ASN A 8 -4.21 21.12 -12.17
C ASN A 8 -2.90 20.71 -11.47
N ARG A 9 -2.37 21.59 -10.60
CA ARG A 9 -1.21 21.29 -9.74
C ARG A 9 -1.54 21.30 -8.25
N THR A 10 -2.73 21.78 -7.85
CA THR A 10 -3.18 21.72 -6.46
C THR A 10 -3.91 20.42 -6.11
N SER A 11 -4.25 19.59 -7.12
CA SER A 11 -4.85 18.26 -6.96
C SER A 11 -3.82 17.22 -6.49
N GLU A 12 -2.62 17.19 -7.09
CA GLU A 12 -1.53 16.26 -6.71
C GLU A 12 -0.82 16.64 -5.40
N GLU A 13 -0.74 17.92 -5.05
CA GLU A 13 -0.14 18.38 -3.78
C GLU A 13 -1.09 18.12 -2.58
N ARG A 14 -2.41 18.04 -2.81
CA ARG A 14 -3.43 17.72 -1.79
C ARG A 14 -3.74 16.22 -1.67
N VAL A 15 -3.11 15.35 -2.48
CA VAL A 15 -3.10 13.89 -2.27
C VAL A 15 -1.97 13.48 -1.29
N ALA A 16 -1.09 14.42 -0.91
CA ALA A 16 0.23 14.06 -0.39
C ALA A 16 0.40 14.02 1.13
N LEU A 17 -0.49 14.62 1.95
CA LEU A 17 -0.27 14.73 3.41
C LEU A 17 -1.24 13.91 4.28
N ARG A 18 -2.48 13.70 3.83
CA ARG A 18 -3.50 12.98 4.60
C ARG A 18 -3.39 11.46 4.46
N ASP A 19 -2.80 10.98 3.36
CA ASP A 19 -2.68 9.56 3.03
C ASP A 19 -1.35 8.93 3.50
N LEU A 20 -0.37 9.76 3.89
CA LEU A 20 0.88 9.36 4.58
C LEU A 20 0.67 8.33 5.71
N PRO A 21 -0.28 8.51 6.66
CA PRO A 21 -0.48 7.54 7.73
C PRO A 21 -1.01 6.19 7.22
N ALA A 22 -1.87 6.16 6.21
CA ALA A 22 -2.40 4.93 5.64
C ALA A 22 -1.34 4.16 4.84
N LEU A 23 -0.50 4.88 4.07
CA LEU A 23 0.61 4.30 3.34
C LEU A 23 1.68 3.72 4.31
N ARG A 24 2.03 4.46 5.37
CA ARG A 24 2.94 3.94 6.41
C ARG A 24 2.40 2.68 7.08
N ARG A 25 1.10 2.67 7.42
CA ARG A 25 0.49 1.55 8.14
C ARG A 25 0.43 0.28 7.29
N SER A 26 0.10 0.40 6.02
CA SER A 26 0.12 -0.73 5.08
C SER A 26 1.54 -1.28 4.86
N PHE A 27 2.55 -0.41 4.72
CA PHE A 27 3.96 -0.84 4.59
C PHE A 27 4.48 -1.55 5.84
N ILE A 28 4.15 -1.07 7.04
CA ILE A 28 4.56 -1.72 8.29
C ILE A 28 3.95 -3.12 8.41
N VAL A 29 2.64 -3.26 8.10
CA VAL A 29 1.94 -4.55 8.15
C VAL A 29 2.50 -5.52 7.11
N ALA A 30 2.69 -5.06 5.87
CA ALA A 30 3.30 -5.85 4.80
C ALA A 30 4.71 -6.33 5.17
N GLY A 31 5.55 -5.43 5.71
CA GLY A 31 6.90 -5.76 6.15
C GLY A 31 6.90 -6.81 7.26
N LEU A 32 6.03 -6.66 8.28
CA LEU A 32 5.87 -7.65 9.35
C LEU A 32 5.43 -9.01 8.84
N LEU A 33 4.49 -9.07 7.89
CA LEU A 33 4.06 -10.33 7.28
C LEU A 33 5.19 -11.01 6.51
N ILE A 34 5.98 -10.24 5.74
CA ILE A 34 7.10 -10.77 4.97
C ILE A 34 8.21 -11.27 5.90
N LEU A 35 8.59 -10.49 6.91
CA LEU A 35 9.60 -10.87 7.91
C LEU A 35 9.16 -12.10 8.72
N GLY A 36 7.90 -12.13 9.17
CA GLY A 36 7.35 -13.28 9.90
C GLY A 36 7.27 -14.53 9.04
N GLY A 37 6.81 -14.40 7.78
CA GLY A 37 6.78 -15.50 6.82
C GLY A 37 8.16 -16.03 6.47
N LEU A 38 9.15 -15.14 6.29
CA LEU A 38 10.54 -15.52 6.03
C LEU A 38 11.18 -16.20 7.25
N ALA A 39 10.97 -15.66 8.46
CA ALA A 39 11.46 -16.28 9.70
C ALA A 39 10.84 -17.68 9.90
N GLY A 40 9.55 -17.83 9.63
CA GLY A 40 8.86 -19.13 9.66
C GLY A 40 9.35 -20.10 8.58
N ALA A 41 9.73 -19.58 7.40
CA ALA A 41 10.29 -20.41 6.34
C ALA A 41 11.68 -20.97 6.68
N VAL A 42 12.49 -20.20 7.40
CA VAL A 42 13.82 -20.63 7.86
C VAL A 42 13.72 -21.63 9.02
N TRP A 43 12.74 -21.47 9.92
CA TRP A 43 12.63 -22.29 11.14
C TRP A 43 11.73 -23.51 11.04
N VAL A 44 10.67 -23.49 10.22
CA VAL A 44 9.62 -24.52 10.26
C VAL A 44 9.55 -25.34 8.96
N SER A 45 9.32 -24.70 7.81
CA SER A 45 9.33 -25.40 6.52
C SER A 45 9.38 -24.42 5.34
N PRO A 46 9.98 -24.81 4.19
CA PRO A 46 10.06 -23.97 2.99
C PRO A 46 8.69 -23.62 2.40
N TRP A 47 7.60 -24.29 2.80
CA TRP A 47 6.26 -23.93 2.36
C TRP A 47 5.79 -22.56 2.86
N PHE A 48 6.41 -22.03 3.93
CA PHE A 48 6.11 -20.68 4.40
C PHE A 48 6.54 -19.59 3.41
N LEU A 49 7.33 -19.89 2.36
CA LEU A 49 7.62 -18.94 1.28
C LEU A 49 6.37 -18.50 0.50
N LEU A 50 5.30 -19.30 0.47
CA LEU A 50 4.07 -18.92 -0.22
C LEU A 50 3.44 -17.66 0.37
N VAL A 51 3.61 -17.44 1.68
CA VAL A 51 3.04 -16.28 2.37
C VAL A 51 3.68 -14.97 1.88
N PRO A 52 5.02 -14.77 1.95
CA PRO A 52 5.65 -13.60 1.38
C PRO A 52 5.49 -13.52 -0.15
N LEU A 53 5.42 -14.64 -0.90
CA LEU A 53 5.11 -14.60 -2.33
C LEU A 53 3.72 -14.01 -2.61
N ALA A 54 2.69 -14.49 -1.90
CA ALA A 54 1.33 -14.01 -2.05
C ALA A 54 1.18 -12.54 -1.64
N VAL A 55 1.81 -12.15 -0.53
CA VAL A 55 1.80 -10.75 -0.05
C VAL A 55 2.50 -9.82 -1.04
N SER A 56 3.68 -10.20 -1.55
CA SER A 56 4.43 -9.40 -2.53
C SER A 56 3.68 -9.30 -3.86
N GLY A 57 3.05 -10.38 -4.31
CA GLY A 57 2.18 -10.38 -5.48
C GLY A 57 0.99 -9.44 -5.32
N GLY A 58 0.33 -9.45 -4.16
CA GLY A 58 -0.76 -8.52 -3.83
C GLY A 58 -0.32 -7.05 -3.82
N LEU A 59 0.88 -6.76 -3.32
CA LEU A 59 1.48 -5.41 -3.34
C LEU A 59 1.79 -4.94 -4.77
N LEU A 60 2.31 -5.83 -5.62
CA LEU A 60 2.55 -5.54 -7.04
C LEU A 60 1.25 -5.17 -7.76
N VAL A 61 0.20 -5.97 -7.58
CA VAL A 61 -1.12 -5.69 -8.15
C VAL A 61 -1.68 -4.37 -7.60
N SER A 62 -1.56 -4.12 -6.29
CA SER A 62 -2.02 -2.87 -5.67
C SER A 62 -1.26 -1.64 -6.18
N GLY A 63 0.06 -1.75 -6.38
CA GLY A 63 0.90 -0.69 -6.95
C GLY A 63 0.55 -0.38 -8.40
N VAL A 64 0.26 -1.39 -9.22
CA VAL A 64 -0.20 -1.20 -10.61
C VAL A 64 -1.61 -0.63 -10.66
N SER A 65 -2.49 -1.03 -9.74
CA SER A 65 -3.89 -0.61 -9.71
C SER A 65 -4.11 0.76 -9.05
N GLY A 66 -3.16 1.24 -8.25
CA GLY A 66 -3.30 2.45 -7.43
C GLY A 66 -4.30 2.32 -6.27
N VAL A 67 -5.02 1.19 -6.14
CA VAL A 67 -5.96 0.90 -5.05
C VAL A 67 -5.26 0.10 -3.97
N CYS A 68 -5.04 0.75 -2.83
CA CYS A 68 -4.63 0.08 -1.61
C CYS A 68 -5.91 -0.30 -0.83
N PRO A 69 -6.27 -1.59 -0.70
CA PRO A 69 -7.52 -2.00 -0.05
C PRO A 69 -7.61 -1.52 1.41
N MET A 70 -6.46 -1.37 2.06
CA MET A 70 -6.36 -0.80 3.41
C MET A 70 -6.71 0.70 3.43
N ALA A 71 -6.38 1.45 2.38
CA ALA A 71 -6.76 2.85 2.25
C ALA A 71 -8.29 2.99 2.01
N LEU A 72 -8.89 2.09 1.22
CA LEU A 72 -10.34 2.04 1.02
C LEU A 72 -11.12 1.82 2.33
N ILE A 73 -10.60 1.00 3.24
CA ILE A 73 -11.22 0.73 4.55
C ILE A 73 -11.17 1.99 5.44
N MET A 74 -10.08 2.75 5.35
CA MET A 74 -9.88 3.96 6.17
C MET A 74 -10.65 5.16 5.63
N GLU A 75 -10.76 5.30 4.30
CA GLU A 75 -11.70 6.23 3.66
C GLU A 75 -13.12 6.00 4.16
N ARG A 76 -13.54 4.73 4.25
CA ARG A 76 -14.90 4.36 4.63
C ARG A 76 -15.23 4.63 6.10
N THR A 77 -14.24 4.64 6.99
CA THR A 77 -14.43 4.91 8.42
C THR A 77 -14.32 6.39 8.79
N VAL A 78 -13.56 7.20 8.04
CA VAL A 78 -13.48 8.67 8.22
C VAL A 78 -14.65 9.43 7.59
N ARG A 79 -15.39 8.81 6.64
CA ARG A 79 -16.58 9.42 6.00
C ARG A 79 -17.90 9.26 6.78
N ARG A 80 -17.88 8.69 7.99
CA ARG A 80 -19.02 8.66 8.92
C ARG A 80 -18.77 9.61 10.08
#